data_AF-A0A2R7KAX8-F1
#
_entry.id   AF-A0A2R7KAX8-F1
#
_cell.length_a   1.000
_cell.length_b   1.000
_cell.length_c   1.000
_cell.angle_alpha   90.00
_cell.angle_beta   90.00
_cell.angle_gamma   90.00
#
_symmetry.space_group_name_H-M   'P 1'
#
loop_
_entity.id
_entity.type
_entity.pdbx_description
1 polymer ?
#
loop_
_entity_poly.entity_id
_entity_poly.type
_entity_poly.pdbx_seq_one_letter_code
_entity_poly.pdbx_strand_id
1 'polypeptide(L)'
;MGRSLPRPSKKQPTYGQLNQRAKFGVAMNWLKPLKPFINIGYQSGQYNATPLNRALSYHLTEAMLGTGPDDYQIDYAKVILSRGALVTSWVLEILPKQNDILYIRWGNPPESSIVIGKTG
;
A
#
# COMPACT_ATOMS: atom_id res chain seq x y z
N MET A 1 11.52 29.07 -2.04
CA MET A 1 12.69 28.49 -2.73
C MET A 1 12.21 27.60 -3.87
N GLY A 2 12.48 27.96 -5.13
CA GLY A 2 12.19 27.12 -6.29
C GLY A 2 13.38 26.22 -6.60
N ARG A 3 13.19 24.90 -6.66
CA ARG A 3 14.25 23.97 -7.09
C ARG A 3 14.49 24.15 -8.59
N SER A 4 15.73 24.41 -8.99
CA SER A 4 16.10 24.43 -10.41
C SER A 4 15.91 23.05 -11.04
N LEU A 5 15.53 23.02 -12.32
CA LEU A 5 15.36 21.78 -13.05
C LEU A 5 16.73 21.07 -13.19
N PRO A 6 16.81 19.76 -12.93
CA PRO A 6 18.05 19.01 -13.10
C PRO A 6 18.54 19.10 -14.55
N ARG A 7 19.83 19.35 -14.75
CA ARG A 7 20.43 19.32 -16.09
C ARG A 7 20.44 17.86 -16.59
N PRO A 8 19.96 17.57 -17.82
CA PRO A 8 20.01 16.23 -18.38
C PRO A 8 21.45 15.68 -18.40
N SER A 9 21.65 14.48 -17.87
CA SER A 9 22.96 13.80 -17.89
C SER A 9 23.17 13.06 -19.20
N LYS A 10 24.35 13.22 -19.81
CA LYS A 10 24.80 12.44 -20.98
C LYS A 10 25.54 11.14 -20.61
N LYS A 11 25.75 10.88 -19.31
CA LYS A 11 26.49 9.70 -18.84
C LYS A 11 25.61 8.46 -18.92
N GLN A 12 26.20 7.33 -19.33
CA GLN A 12 25.52 6.05 -19.29
C GLN A 12 25.11 5.70 -17.85
N PRO A 13 23.93 5.09 -17.62
CA PRO A 13 23.51 4.68 -16.30
C PRO A 13 24.46 3.65 -15.71
N THR A 14 24.76 3.76 -14.42
CA THR A 14 25.51 2.71 -13.72
C THR A 14 24.63 1.48 -13.53
N TYR A 15 25.23 0.30 -13.32
CA TYR A 15 24.49 -0.94 -13.07
C TYR A 15 23.49 -0.80 -11.91
N GLY A 16 23.89 -0.16 -10.81
CA GLY A 16 22.98 0.12 -9.68
C GLY A 16 21.79 1.02 -10.04
N GLN A 17 21.99 1.97 -10.95
CA GLN A 17 20.88 2.81 -11.46
C GLN A 17 19.93 2.02 -12.35
N LEU A 18 20.43 1.12 -13.20
CA LEU A 18 19.60 0.22 -13.99
C LEU A 18 18.78 -0.69 -13.09
N ASN A 19 19.43 -1.25 -12.07
CA ASN A 19 18.82 -2.15 -11.11
C ASN A 19 17.64 -1.50 -10.37
N GLN A 20 17.83 -0.28 -9.84
CA GLN A 20 16.74 0.44 -9.20
C GLN A 20 15.60 0.80 -10.17
N ARG A 21 15.92 1.23 -11.39
CA ARG A 21 14.92 1.57 -12.41
C ARG A 21 14.08 0.37 -12.80
N ALA A 22 14.71 -0.79 -12.99
CA ALA A 22 14.03 -2.04 -13.30
C ALA A 22 13.11 -2.46 -12.16
N LYS A 23 13.63 -2.55 -10.94
CA LYS A 23 12.87 -2.95 -9.75
C LYS A 23 11.65 -2.04 -9.53
N PHE A 24 11.87 -0.72 -9.62
CA PHE A 24 10.81 0.27 -9.49
C PHE A 24 9.79 0.20 -10.63
N GLY A 25 10.25 0.01 -11.87
CA GLY A 25 9.41 -0.13 -13.04
C GLY A 25 8.45 -1.32 -12.93
N VAL A 26 8.96 -2.49 -12.52
CA VAL A 26 8.14 -3.69 -12.33
C VAL A 26 7.07 -3.48 -11.26
N ALA A 27 7.47 -3.04 -10.06
CA ALA A 27 6.52 -2.83 -8.97
C ALA A 27 5.48 -1.74 -9.27
N MET A 28 5.90 -0.63 -9.88
CA MET A 28 4.99 0.46 -10.23
C MET A 28 4.03 0.08 -11.35
N ASN A 29 4.49 -0.62 -12.39
CA ASN A 29 3.62 -1.07 -13.47
C ASN A 29 2.56 -2.06 -12.97
N TRP A 30 2.92 -2.90 -12.01
CA TRP A 30 2.00 -3.82 -11.39
C TRP A 30 0.98 -3.12 -10.47
N LEU A 31 1.40 -2.14 -9.66
CA LEU A 31 0.51 -1.41 -8.74
C LEU A 31 -0.39 -0.37 -9.43
N LYS A 32 0.05 0.22 -10.55
CA LYS A 32 -0.68 1.28 -11.26
C LYS A 32 -2.14 0.93 -11.59
N PRO A 33 -2.48 -0.24 -12.18
CA PRO A 33 -3.88 -0.60 -12.43
C PRO A 33 -4.69 -0.81 -11.14
N LEU A 34 -4.04 -1.15 -10.03
CA LEU A 34 -4.66 -1.38 -8.73
C LEU A 34 -4.80 -0.10 -7.89
N LYS A 35 -4.39 1.04 -8.42
CA LYS A 35 -4.39 2.33 -7.71
C LYS A 35 -5.70 2.64 -6.96
N PRO A 36 -6.91 2.42 -7.52
CA PRO A 36 -8.16 2.66 -6.78
C PRO A 36 -8.25 1.85 -5.48
N PHE A 37 -7.86 0.58 -5.52
CA PHE A 37 -7.85 -0.31 -4.35
C PHE A 37 -6.76 0.09 -3.35
N ILE A 38 -5.55 0.33 -3.85
CA ILE A 38 -4.40 0.72 -3.04
C ILE A 38 -4.68 2.03 -2.30
N ASN A 39 -5.37 2.98 -2.95
CA ASN A 39 -5.77 4.24 -2.33
C ASN A 39 -6.74 4.08 -1.16
N ILE A 40 -7.42 2.94 -1.04
CA ILE A 40 -8.31 2.60 0.07
C ILE A 40 -7.56 1.76 1.10
N GLY A 41 -6.90 0.69 0.63
CA GLY A 41 -6.19 -0.24 1.49
C GLY A 41 -4.99 0.36 2.21
N TYR A 42 -4.35 1.37 1.65
CA TYR A 42 -3.20 2.06 2.24
C TYR A 42 -3.56 3.48 2.71
N GLN A 43 -4.78 3.72 3.19
CA GLN A 43 -5.15 5.04 3.71
C GLN A 43 -4.42 5.38 5.01
N SER A 44 -4.35 4.45 5.97
CA SER A 44 -3.75 4.68 7.28
C SER A 44 -2.21 4.49 7.26
N GLY A 45 -1.49 5.50 7.74
CA GLY A 45 -0.02 5.56 7.68
C GLY A 45 0.51 6.99 7.64
N GLN A 46 1.82 7.14 7.45
CA GLN A 46 2.49 8.44 7.57
C GLN A 46 1.98 9.47 6.54
N TYR A 47 1.65 10.68 7.02
CA TYR A 47 1.12 11.79 6.20
C TYR A 47 2.04 12.23 5.05
N ASN A 48 3.33 11.89 5.10
CA ASN A 48 4.33 12.31 4.12
C ASN A 48 4.40 11.42 2.87
N ALA A 49 3.60 10.34 2.79
CA ALA A 49 3.61 9.41 1.66
C ALA A 49 2.19 9.09 1.17
N THR A 50 2.00 9.18 -0.15
CA THR A 50 0.74 8.76 -0.78
C THR A 50 0.48 7.27 -0.54
N PRO A 51 -0.78 6.82 -0.53
CA PRO A 51 -1.11 5.39 -0.41
C PRO A 51 -0.36 4.52 -1.43
N LEU A 52 -0.26 4.98 -2.68
CA LEU A 52 0.48 4.29 -3.73
C LEU A 52 1.99 4.19 -3.43
N ASN A 53 2.61 5.26 -2.90
CA ASN A 53 4.02 5.22 -2.52
C ASN A 53 4.27 4.28 -1.33
N ARG A 54 3.32 4.18 -0.40
CA ARG A 54 3.39 3.22 0.72
C ARG A 54 3.29 1.79 0.24
N ALA A 55 2.33 1.48 -0.63
CA ALA A 55 2.25 0.19 -1.27
C ALA A 55 3.51 -0.13 -2.06
N LEU A 56 4.00 0.81 -2.86
CA LEU A 56 5.22 0.63 -3.64
C LEU A 56 6.43 0.33 -2.75
N SER A 57 6.58 1.06 -1.64
CA SER A 57 7.67 0.82 -0.69
C SER A 57 7.62 -0.58 -0.11
N TYR A 58 6.44 -1.04 0.32
CA TYR A 58 6.26 -2.42 0.81
C TYR A 58 6.61 -3.46 -0.25
N HIS A 59 6.11 -3.30 -1.48
CA HIS A 59 6.34 -4.29 -2.52
C HIS A 59 7.81 -4.35 -2.90
N LEU A 60 8.50 -3.21 -2.97
CA LEU A 60 9.94 -3.14 -3.23
C LEU A 60 10.80 -3.85 -2.17
N THR A 61 10.36 -3.89 -0.91
CA THR A 61 11.12 -4.55 0.17
C THR A 61 10.75 -6.02 0.32
N GLU A 62 9.46 -6.36 0.31
CA GLU A 62 8.97 -7.69 0.69
C GLU A 62 8.50 -8.55 -0.48
N ALA A 63 7.98 -7.95 -1.56
CA ALA A 63 7.24 -8.67 -2.61
C ALA A 63 7.94 -8.66 -3.97
N MET A 64 9.27 -8.59 -3.98
CA MET A 64 10.08 -8.70 -5.19
C MET A 64 10.90 -9.99 -5.20
N LEU A 65 10.88 -10.68 -6.33
CA LEU A 65 11.79 -11.75 -6.70
C LEU A 65 12.80 -11.24 -7.73
N GLY A 66 13.92 -11.95 -7.87
CA GLY A 66 14.99 -11.61 -8.81
C GLY A 66 16.21 -10.96 -8.13
N THR A 67 17.34 -11.03 -8.81
CA THR A 67 18.64 -10.57 -8.33
C THR A 67 19.27 -9.47 -9.17
N GLY A 68 18.69 -9.16 -10.34
CA GLY A 68 19.23 -8.20 -11.29
C GLY A 68 18.17 -7.48 -12.14
N PRO A 69 18.61 -6.58 -13.04
CA PRO A 69 17.72 -5.69 -13.78
C PRO A 69 16.73 -6.41 -14.72
N ASP A 70 17.07 -7.61 -15.18
CA ASP A 70 16.31 -8.32 -16.23
C ASP A 70 15.42 -9.44 -15.67
N ASP A 71 15.55 -9.79 -14.38
CA ASP A 71 14.86 -10.92 -13.75
C ASP A 71 13.86 -10.50 -12.65
N TYR A 72 13.65 -9.20 -12.46
CA TYR A 72 12.73 -8.70 -11.44
C TYR A 72 11.29 -9.07 -11.72
N GLN A 73 10.64 -9.70 -10.74
CA GLN A 73 9.24 -10.11 -10.79
C GLN A 73 8.57 -9.87 -9.44
N ILE A 74 7.23 -9.88 -9.44
CA ILE A 74 6.44 -9.74 -8.22
C ILE A 74 6.28 -11.11 -7.57
N ASP A 75 6.61 -11.20 -6.27
CA ASP A 75 6.26 -12.35 -5.44
C ASP A 75 4.79 -12.26 -5.06
N TYR A 76 3.91 -12.90 -5.84
CA TYR A 76 2.46 -12.91 -5.57
C TYR A 76 2.10 -13.49 -4.21
N ALA A 77 2.93 -14.37 -3.63
CA ALA A 77 2.66 -14.95 -2.31
C ALA A 77 2.80 -13.92 -1.18
N LYS A 78 3.54 -12.82 -1.43
CA LYS A 78 3.80 -11.75 -0.46
C LYS A 78 3.10 -10.43 -0.79
N VAL A 79 2.28 -10.42 -1.83
CA VAL A 79 1.49 -9.25 -2.22
C VAL A 79 0.49 -8.89 -1.12
N ILE A 80 0.45 -7.60 -0.76
CA ILE A 80 -0.53 -7.05 0.18
C ILE A 80 -1.22 -5.85 -0.47
N LEU A 81 -2.53 -5.95 -0.67
CA LEU A 81 -3.33 -4.88 -1.30
C LEU A 81 -3.92 -3.88 -0.30
N SER A 82 -3.93 -4.22 0.98
CA SER A 82 -4.43 -3.36 2.06
C SER A 82 -3.55 -3.49 3.29
N ARG A 83 -3.07 -2.36 3.81
CA ARG A 83 -2.24 -2.30 5.01
C ARG A 83 -2.55 -1.02 5.77
N GLY A 84 -2.95 -1.20 7.02
CA GLY A 84 -3.37 -0.10 7.86
C GLY A 84 -3.32 -0.41 9.34
N ALA A 85 -3.58 0.61 10.16
CA ALA A 85 -3.90 0.38 11.57
C ALA A 85 -5.24 -0.35 11.64
N LEU A 86 -5.32 -1.43 12.44
CA LEU A 86 -6.62 -2.00 12.81
C LEU A 86 -7.47 -0.87 13.38
N VAL A 87 -8.66 -0.69 12.83
CA VAL A 87 -9.64 0.24 13.41
C VAL A 87 -10.07 -0.34 14.75
N THR A 88 -9.92 0.44 15.82
CA THR A 88 -10.41 0.06 17.14
C THR A 88 -11.91 -0.17 17.06
N SER A 89 -12.38 -1.40 17.27
CA SER A 89 -13.82 -1.69 17.37
C SER A 89 -14.42 -0.90 18.52
N TRP A 90 -15.58 -0.30 18.31
CA TRP A 90 -16.27 0.43 19.37
C TRP A 90 -17.08 -0.54 20.22
N VAL A 91 -17.04 -0.36 21.54
CA VAL A 91 -17.99 -1.00 22.44
C VAL A 91 -19.33 -0.29 22.24
N LEU A 92 -20.31 -1.00 21.67
CA LEU A 92 -21.64 -0.47 21.40
C LEU A 92 -22.54 -0.55 22.63
N GLU A 93 -22.34 -1.54 23.49
CA GLU A 93 -23.19 -1.77 24.66
C GLU A 93 -22.45 -2.63 25.69
N ILE A 94 -22.60 -2.29 26.96
CA ILE A 94 -22.15 -3.08 28.11
C ILE A 94 -23.40 -3.40 28.93
N LEU A 95 -23.81 -4.67 28.92
CA LEU A 95 -24.96 -5.13 29.70
C LEU A 95 -24.45 -5.83 30.97
N PRO A 96 -24.70 -5.27 32.17
CA PRO A 96 -24.46 -6.01 33.40
C PRO A 96 -25.56 -7.08 33.55
N LYS A 97 -25.16 -8.33 33.76
CA LYS A 97 -26.09 -9.36 34.24
C LYS A 97 -25.48 -10.06 35.45
N GLN A 98 -26.34 -10.42 36.40
CA GLN A 98 -25.99 -11.21 37.59
C GLN A 98 -25.09 -12.42 37.25
N ASN A 99 -24.19 -12.74 38.19
CA ASN A 99 -23.18 -13.81 38.19
C ASN A 99 -21.81 -13.45 37.57
N ASP A 100 -21.31 -12.23 37.76
CA ASP A 100 -19.93 -11.83 37.37
C ASP A 100 -19.60 -11.99 35.86
N ILE A 101 -20.62 -12.01 34.99
CA ILE A 101 -20.42 -12.11 33.54
C ILE A 101 -20.69 -10.75 32.90
N LEU A 102 -19.68 -10.25 32.20
CA LEU A 102 -19.75 -9.02 31.42
C LEU A 102 -20.08 -9.34 29.96
N TYR A 103 -21.22 -8.86 29.46
CA TYR A 103 -21.57 -8.96 28.04
C TYR A 103 -21.18 -7.68 27.32
N ILE A 104 -20.25 -7.78 26.37
CA ILE A 104 -19.78 -6.67 25.54
C ILE A 104 -20.26 -6.88 24.10
N ARG A 105 -20.98 -5.91 23.54
CA ARG A 105 -21.31 -5.88 22.11
C ARG A 105 -20.34 -4.97 21.37
N TRP A 106 -19.64 -5.51 20.38
CA TRP A 106 -18.70 -4.76 19.55
C TRP A 106 -19.34 -4.35 18.23
N GLY A 107 -18.98 -3.16 17.72
CA GLY A 107 -19.34 -2.66 16.40
C GLY A 107 -18.11 -2.33 15.57
N ASN A 108 -18.11 -2.74 14.31
CA ASN A 108 -17.13 -2.26 13.33
C ASN A 108 -17.57 -0.89 12.79
N PRO A 109 -16.64 0.01 12.44
CA PRO A 109 -16.98 1.21 11.65
C PRO A 109 -17.63 0.79 10.31
N PRO A 110 -18.42 1.67 9.68
CA PRO A 110 -19.16 1.33 8.47
C PRO A 110 -18.27 0.72 7.40
N GLU A 111 -18.75 -0.35 6.77
CA GLU A 111 -18.05 -1.03 5.69
C GLU A 111 -17.74 -0.03 4.57
N SER A 112 -16.47 0.05 4.16
CA SER A 112 -16.10 0.75 2.94
C SER A 112 -16.59 -0.08 1.75
N SER A 113 -17.76 0.24 1.21
CA SER A 113 -18.28 -0.37 0.00
C SER A 113 -17.63 0.27 -1.24
N ILE A 114 -16.96 -0.54 -2.05
CA ILE A 114 -16.33 -0.11 -3.30
C ILE A 114 -17.24 -0.49 -4.46
N VAL A 115 -17.89 0.50 -5.09
CA VAL A 115 -18.58 0.30 -6.37
C VAL A 115 -17.59 0.61 -7.49
N ILE A 116 -17.11 -0.43 -8.18
CA ILE A 116 -16.26 -0.28 -9.37
C ILE A 116 -17.18 -0.21 -10.59
N GLY A 117 -17.83 0.92 -10.77
CA GLY A 117 -18.65 1.23 -11.94
C GLY A 117 -17.93 2.21 -12.85
N LYS A 118 -17.70 1.81 -14.11
CA LYS A 118 -17.33 2.71 -15.21
C LYS A 118 -18.40 3.81 -15.31
N THR A 119 -18.01 5.07 -15.19
CA THR A 119 -18.80 6.19 -15.72
C THR A 119 -18.25 6.58 -17.09
N GLY A 120 -19.17 6.65 -18.05
CA GLY A 120 -18.92 6.90 -19.47
C GLY A 120 -18.66 8.36 -19.82
#